data_AF-A0A6P2EY13-F1
#
_entry.id   AF-A0A6P2EY13-F1
#
_cell.length_a   1.000
_cell.length_b   1.000
_cell.length_c   1.000
_cell.angle_alpha   90.00
_cell.angle_beta   90.00
_cell.angle_gamma   90.00
#
_symmetry.space_group_name_H-M   'P 1'
#
loop_
_entity.id
_entity.type
_entity.pdbx_description
1 polymer ?
#
loop_
_entity_poly.entity_id
_entity_poly.type
_entity_poly.pdbx_seq_one_letter_code
_entity_poly.pdbx_strand_id
1 'polypeptide(L)'
;MDPVTKVDLKQFARYCLDKGLMNRNTGLASITAVDKLLDGRGDLDDISELDIAVEAVQFNNRNPGRMSPGSLMTYQQRVSKLVTEYVRYRDNPAGYKVQGRGSSNGSARKMAVKAKAQGEAPSTQVAFASSPPPPPPMQQMATLATEHALALPFPLRPSFLAQVVIPRDLTKEEANRLCAFIQALGHTAPAEVPQ
;
A
#
# COMPACT_ATOMS: atom_id res chain seq x y z
N MET A 1 14.10 10.43 -23.91
CA MET A 1 13.04 11.21 -23.25
C MET A 1 13.66 11.91 -22.07
N ASP A 2 13.31 13.16 -21.79
CA ASP A 2 13.79 13.84 -20.58
C ASP A 2 13.27 13.13 -19.32
N PRO A 3 14.05 13.06 -18.23
CA PRO A 3 13.66 12.36 -17.00
C PRO A 3 12.40 12.96 -16.40
N VAL A 4 11.55 12.13 -15.77
CA VAL A 4 10.39 12.60 -15.01
C VAL A 4 10.83 12.91 -13.59
N THR A 5 10.91 14.18 -13.22
CA THR A 5 11.39 14.59 -11.90
C THR A 5 10.27 14.87 -10.90
N LYS A 6 10.62 14.99 -9.61
CA LYS A 6 9.69 15.41 -8.55
C LYS A 6 9.06 16.76 -8.85
N VAL A 7 9.87 17.68 -9.41
CA VAL A 7 9.44 19.03 -9.75
C VAL A 7 8.38 18.98 -10.86
N ASP A 8 8.61 18.16 -11.88
CA ASP A 8 7.70 17.99 -13.00
C ASP A 8 6.33 17.46 -12.56
N LEU A 9 6.30 16.43 -11.71
CA LEU A 9 5.06 15.87 -11.19
C LEU A 9 4.26 16.90 -10.38
N LYS A 10 4.94 17.69 -9.55
CA LYS A 10 4.29 18.77 -8.78
C LYS A 10 3.79 19.89 -9.67
N GLN A 11 4.55 20.27 -10.69
CA GLN A 11 4.15 21.29 -11.65
C GLN A 11 2.96 20.83 -12.49
N PHE A 12 2.94 19.56 -12.90
CA PHE A 12 1.81 18.95 -13.58
C PHE A 12 0.54 18.90 -12.72
N ALA A 13 0.67 18.54 -11.44
CA ALA A 13 -0.46 18.57 -10.52
C ALA A 13 -1.03 20.00 -10.38
N ARG A 14 -0.17 21.02 -10.28
CA ARG A 14 -0.58 22.44 -10.27
C ARG A 14 -1.25 22.86 -11.58
N TYR A 15 -0.69 22.48 -12.72
CA TYR A 15 -1.31 22.70 -14.03
C TYR A 15 -2.72 22.12 -14.10
N CYS A 16 -2.91 20.88 -13.62
CA CYS A 16 -4.21 20.24 -13.57
C CYS A 16 -5.19 20.95 -12.62
N LEU A 17 -4.72 21.53 -11.52
CA LEU A 17 -5.53 22.35 -10.63
C LEU A 17 -5.97 23.66 -11.30
N ASP A 18 -5.03 24.38 -11.91
CA ASP A 18 -5.28 25.69 -12.54
C ASP A 18 -6.21 25.56 -13.75
N LYS A 19 -6.12 24.46 -14.48
CA LYS A 19 -7.02 24.14 -15.61
C LYS A 19 -8.35 23.52 -15.19
N GLY A 20 -8.58 23.31 -13.89
CA GLY A 20 -9.81 22.67 -13.38
C GLY A 20 -9.96 21.20 -13.78
N LEU A 21 -8.88 20.56 -14.22
CA LEU A 21 -8.86 19.15 -14.64
C LEU A 21 -8.79 18.20 -13.43
N MET A 22 -8.42 18.72 -12.26
CA MET A 22 -8.36 17.99 -11.00
C MET A 22 -9.00 18.81 -9.87
N ASN A 23 -9.72 18.14 -8.96
CA ASN A 23 -10.25 18.79 -7.76
C ASN A 23 -9.11 19.34 -6.89
N ARG A 24 -9.28 20.57 -6.37
CA ARG A 24 -8.35 21.25 -5.46
C ARG A 24 -7.79 20.36 -4.35
N ASN A 25 -8.66 19.66 -3.62
CA ASN A 25 -8.24 18.78 -2.53
C ASN A 25 -7.41 17.60 -3.04
N THR A 26 -7.73 17.08 -4.22
CA THR A 26 -7.01 15.95 -4.82
C THR A 26 -5.64 16.37 -5.33
N GLY A 27 -5.53 17.53 -6.00
CA GLY A 27 -4.24 18.01 -6.49
C GLY A 27 -3.30 18.39 -5.36
N LEU A 28 -3.77 19.11 -4.35
CA LEU A 28 -2.95 19.44 -3.17
C LEU A 28 -2.51 18.18 -2.41
N ALA A 29 -3.42 17.21 -2.20
CA ALA A 29 -3.06 15.94 -1.57
C ALA A 29 -2.04 15.13 -2.41
N SER A 30 -2.08 15.24 -3.74
CA SER A 30 -1.12 14.56 -4.61
C SER A 30 0.25 15.23 -4.57
N ILE A 31 0.31 16.56 -4.50
CA ILE A 31 1.56 17.31 -4.28
C ILE A 31 2.18 16.90 -2.94
N THR A 32 1.40 16.88 -1.87
CA THR A 32 1.86 16.44 -0.56
C THR A 32 2.34 14.99 -0.58
N ALA A 33 1.63 14.10 -1.28
CA ALA A 33 2.05 12.71 -1.41
C ALA A 33 3.40 12.57 -2.12
N VAL A 34 3.65 13.35 -3.17
CA VAL A 34 4.95 13.41 -3.86
C VAL A 34 6.05 13.86 -2.91
N ASP A 35 5.85 14.98 -2.19
CA ASP A 35 6.85 15.50 -1.26
C ASP A 35 7.15 14.50 -0.12
N LYS A 36 6.13 13.81 0.38
CA LYS A 36 6.29 12.88 1.50
C LYS A 36 6.90 11.55 1.08
N LEU A 37 6.39 10.93 0.02
CA LEU A 37 6.81 9.58 -0.38
C LEU A 37 8.22 9.58 -0.97
N LEU A 38 8.61 10.67 -1.63
CA LEU A 38 9.87 10.81 -2.36
C LEU A 38 10.88 11.72 -1.65
N ASP A 39 10.70 11.97 -0.35
CA ASP A 39 11.53 12.88 0.48
C ASP A 39 13.02 12.49 0.48
N GLY A 40 13.32 11.19 0.41
CA GLY A 40 14.69 10.67 0.41
C GLY A 40 15.35 10.57 -0.97
N ARG A 41 14.75 11.12 -2.03
CA ARG A 41 15.31 11.12 -3.40
C ARG A 41 15.84 12.49 -3.81
N GLY A 42 16.76 12.52 -4.77
CA GLY A 42 17.21 13.75 -5.42
C GLY A 42 16.09 14.39 -6.23
N ASP A 43 16.13 15.72 -6.38
CA ASP A 43 15.13 16.44 -7.20
C ASP A 43 15.26 16.17 -8.69
N LEU A 44 16.40 15.64 -9.13
CA LEU A 44 16.70 15.30 -10.53
C LEU A 44 16.61 13.80 -10.82
N ASP A 45 16.24 12.98 -9.83
CA ASP A 45 16.07 11.53 -10.02
C ASP A 45 14.89 11.27 -10.97
N ASP A 46 15.08 10.36 -11.92
CA ASP A 46 14.01 9.92 -12.81
C ASP A 46 13.04 8.99 -12.07
N ILE A 47 11.75 9.33 -12.11
CA ILE A 47 10.65 8.64 -11.41
C ILE A 47 9.78 7.86 -12.40
N SER A 48 10.00 8.00 -13.71
CA SER A 48 9.14 7.41 -14.74
C SER A 48 9.05 5.88 -14.67
N GLU A 49 10.17 5.22 -14.37
CA GLU A 49 10.29 3.76 -14.25
C GLU A 49 10.27 3.29 -12.78
N LEU A 50 10.05 4.21 -11.83
CA LEU A 50 10.14 3.88 -10.42
C LEU A 50 8.93 3.04 -9.96
N ASP A 51 9.21 1.91 -9.31
CA ASP A 51 8.19 1.18 -8.58
C ASP A 51 7.82 1.93 -7.28
N ILE A 52 6.74 2.70 -7.37
CA ILE A 52 6.19 3.49 -6.26
C ILE A 52 5.80 2.61 -5.07
N ALA A 53 5.44 1.34 -5.28
CA ALA A 53 5.11 0.43 -4.18
C ALA A 53 6.37 0.08 -3.37
N VAL A 54 7.47 -0.19 -4.06
CA VAL A 54 8.77 -0.44 -3.43
C VAL A 54 9.26 0.82 -2.71
N GLU A 55 9.12 1.99 -3.31
CA GLU A 55 9.51 3.25 -2.68
C GLU A 55 8.69 3.53 -1.41
N ALA A 56 7.40 3.19 -1.39
CA ALA A 56 6.57 3.31 -0.20
C ALA A 56 7.05 2.41 0.95
N VAL A 57 7.46 1.17 0.64
CA VAL A 57 8.06 0.27 1.62
C VAL A 57 9.39 0.84 2.13
N GLN A 58 10.26 1.30 1.24
CA GLN A 58 11.54 1.90 1.61
C GLN A 58 11.37 3.19 2.44
N PHE A 59 10.35 4.00 2.13
CA PHE A 59 10.01 5.16 2.94
C PHE A 59 9.62 4.76 4.36
N ASN A 60 8.77 3.74 4.52
CA ASN A 60 8.36 3.23 5.82
C ASN A 60 9.54 2.65 6.61
N ASN A 61 10.46 1.95 5.94
CA ASN A 61 11.66 1.40 6.58
C ASN A 61 12.61 2.50 7.07
N ARG A 62 12.77 3.58 6.29
CA ARG A 62 13.58 4.76 6.68
C ARG A 62 12.92 5.61 7.76
N ASN A 63 11.58 5.61 7.82
CA ASN A 63 10.79 6.47 8.71
C ASN A 63 9.74 5.64 9.48
N PRO A 64 10.16 4.72 10.36
CA PRO A 64 9.22 3.86 11.07
C PRO A 64 8.26 4.68 11.95
N GLY A 65 6.97 4.40 11.88
CA GLY A 65 5.94 5.05 12.69
C GLY A 65 5.60 6.50 12.31
N ARG A 66 6.27 7.09 11.31
CA ARG A 66 5.96 8.47 10.84
C ARG A 66 4.64 8.57 10.09
N MET A 67 4.16 7.49 9.49
CA MET A 67 2.86 7.42 8.80
C MET A 67 2.15 6.12 9.13
N SER A 68 0.81 6.20 9.20
CA SER A 68 -0.01 5.00 9.30
C SER A 68 0.02 4.21 7.98
N PRO A 69 -0.19 2.88 8.02
CA PRO A 69 -0.26 2.07 6.80
C PRO A 69 -1.30 2.56 5.79
N GLY A 70 -2.45 3.05 6.27
CA GLY A 70 -3.51 3.60 5.42
C GLY A 70 -3.09 4.89 4.69
N SER A 71 -2.34 5.77 5.36
CA SER A 71 -1.80 6.98 4.73
C SER A 71 -0.74 6.64 3.69
N LEU A 72 0.12 5.66 3.98
CA LEU A 72 1.15 5.21 3.05
C LEU A 72 0.55 4.64 1.76
N MET A 73 -0.46 3.78 1.89
CA MET A 73 -1.20 3.21 0.75
C MET A 73 -1.90 4.31 -0.05
N THR A 74 -2.47 5.31 0.62
CA THR A 74 -3.11 6.47 -0.03
C THR A 74 -2.10 7.29 -0.83
N TYR A 75 -0.92 7.55 -0.27
CA TYR A 75 0.13 8.31 -0.95
C TYR A 75 0.70 7.53 -2.13
N GLN A 76 0.94 6.23 -1.97
CA GLN A 76 1.34 5.34 -3.06
C GLN A 76 0.35 5.45 -4.23
N GLN A 77 -0.94 5.24 -3.99
CA GLN A 77 -1.97 5.31 -5.06
C GLN A 77 -1.98 6.68 -5.76
N ARG A 78 -1.83 7.78 -5.01
CA ARG A 78 -1.82 9.13 -5.56
C ARG A 78 -0.61 9.37 -6.45
N VAL A 79 0.59 8.99 -5.98
CA VAL A 79 1.84 9.17 -6.74
C VAL A 79 1.82 8.29 -7.98
N SER A 80 1.47 7.00 -7.88
CA SER A 80 1.37 6.10 -9.03
C SER A 80 0.40 6.63 -10.09
N LYS A 81 -0.77 7.12 -9.66
CA LYS A 81 -1.75 7.71 -10.57
C LYS A 81 -1.18 8.97 -11.24
N LEU A 82 -0.54 9.85 -10.47
CA LEU A 82 0.00 11.11 -10.99
C LEU A 82 1.12 10.87 -12.00
N VAL A 83 2.01 9.91 -11.75
CA VAL A 83 3.06 9.49 -12.70
C VAL A 83 2.43 8.97 -13.99
N THR A 84 1.45 8.08 -13.89
CA THR A 84 0.75 7.52 -15.06
C THR A 84 0.08 8.61 -15.90
N GLU A 85 -0.62 9.54 -15.26
CA GLU A 85 -1.29 10.66 -15.93
C GLU A 85 -0.28 11.63 -16.55
N TYR A 86 0.85 11.86 -15.89
CA TYR A 86 1.90 12.74 -16.41
C TYR A 86 2.57 12.15 -17.65
N VAL A 87 2.88 10.85 -17.64
CA VAL A 87 3.42 10.16 -18.83
C VAL A 87 2.44 10.27 -20.00
N ARG A 88 1.14 10.02 -19.77
CA ARG A 88 0.11 10.21 -20.80
C ARG A 88 0.01 11.65 -21.31
N TYR A 89 0.13 12.62 -20.42
CA TYR A 89 0.16 14.04 -20.78
C TYR A 89 1.36 14.37 -21.67
N ARG A 90 2.53 13.80 -21.39
CA ARG A 90 3.74 13.98 -22.21
C ARG A 90 3.59 13.34 -23.60
N ASP A 91 2.97 12.17 -23.68
CA ASP A 91 2.76 11.48 -24.96
C ASP A 91 1.78 12.23 -25.87
N ASN A 92 0.75 12.86 -25.30
CA ASN A 92 -0.23 13.64 -26.07
C ASN A 92 -0.74 14.87 -25.30
N PRO A 93 0.02 15.98 -25.29
CA PRO A 93 -0.35 17.17 -24.52
C PRO A 93 -1.57 17.90 -25.10
N ALA A 94 -1.75 17.89 -26.43
CA ALA A 94 -2.86 18.57 -27.09
C ALA A 94 -4.21 17.85 -26.90
N GLY A 95 -4.19 16.52 -26.75
CA GLY A 95 -5.38 15.69 -26.54
C GLY A 95 -5.63 15.31 -25.08
N TYR A 96 -4.80 15.76 -24.14
CA TYR A 96 -4.88 15.31 -22.75
C TYR A 96 -6.21 15.70 -22.10
N LYS A 97 -6.95 14.69 -21.66
CA LYS A 97 -8.15 14.82 -20.83
C LYS A 97 -7.93 13.95 -19.61
N VAL A 98 -8.06 14.54 -18.41
CA VAL A 98 -8.01 13.75 -17.18
C VAL A 98 -9.11 12.69 -17.25
N GLN A 99 -8.73 11.44 -16.97
CA GLN A 99 -9.67 10.33 -16.93
C GLN A 99 -10.55 10.47 -15.68
N GLY A 100 -11.54 11.35 -15.77
CA GLY A 100 -12.56 11.54 -14.76
C GLY A 100 -13.52 10.36 -14.78
N ARG A 101 -13.87 9.84 -13.59
CA ARG A 101 -15.21 9.25 -13.42
C ARG A 101 -16.19 10.33 -13.85
N GLY A 102 -17.01 10.03 -14.84
CA GLY A 102 -17.72 11.00 -15.68
C GLY A 102 -18.23 12.22 -14.94
N SER A 103 -17.97 13.38 -15.55
CA SER A 103 -18.86 14.52 -15.43
C SER A 103 -20.22 14.12 -16.03
N SER A 104 -21.07 13.51 -15.21
CA SER A 104 -22.52 13.43 -15.47
C SER A 104 -23.18 14.53 -14.65
N ASN A 105 -23.01 15.78 -15.08
CA ASN A 105 -23.93 16.82 -14.67
C ASN A 105 -25.14 16.73 -15.62
N GLY A 106 -26.14 15.95 -15.21
CA GLY A 106 -27.38 15.72 -15.95
C GLY A 106 -28.51 15.42 -15.00
N SER A 107 -29.25 16.46 -14.63
CA SER A 107 -30.53 16.39 -13.93
C SER A 107 -31.49 15.40 -14.60
N ALA A 108 -31.87 14.32 -13.91
CA ALA A 108 -33.18 13.65 -14.07
C ALA A 108 -33.37 12.53 -13.03
N ARG A 109 -34.01 12.86 -11.90
CA ARG A 109 -35.23 12.20 -11.39
C ARG A 109 -35.55 12.67 -9.98
N LYS A 110 -36.40 13.70 -9.92
CA LYS A 110 -37.43 13.79 -8.88
C LYS A 110 -38.56 12.81 -9.22
N MET A 111 -39.24 12.37 -8.16
CA MET A 111 -40.44 11.52 -8.07
C MET A 111 -40.13 10.02 -8.05
N ALA A 112 -40.56 9.23 -7.06
CA ALA A 112 -41.32 9.41 -5.82
C ALA A 112 -41.00 8.14 -4.97
N VAL A 113 -41.14 8.06 -3.65
CA VAL A 113 -42.40 8.03 -2.88
C VAL A 113 -42.02 8.03 -1.38
N LYS A 114 -42.66 8.93 -0.62
CA LYS A 114 -43.23 8.81 0.76
C LYS A 114 -42.67 7.71 1.68
N ALA A 115 -42.47 7.90 2.99
CA ALA A 115 -43.09 8.83 3.93
C ALA A 115 -42.45 8.69 5.34
N LYS A 116 -42.56 9.79 6.12
CA LYS A 116 -42.64 9.86 7.60
C LYS A 116 -41.42 9.38 8.40
N ALA A 117 -41.03 9.95 9.53
CA ALA A 117 -41.32 11.16 10.30
C ALA A 117 -40.12 11.26 11.27
N GLN A 118 -39.44 12.40 11.40
CA GLN A 118 -39.55 13.29 12.56
C GLN A 118 -39.56 12.55 13.92
N GLY A 119 -38.52 12.77 14.73
CA GLY A 119 -38.57 12.45 16.15
C GLY A 119 -37.24 11.99 16.74
N GLU A 120 -36.46 12.94 17.20
CA GLU A 120 -35.23 12.76 17.97
C GLU A 120 -35.54 12.40 19.44
N ALA A 121 -34.96 11.28 19.90
CA ALA A 121 -34.42 11.01 21.25
C ALA A 121 -35.41 10.74 22.45
N PRO A 122 -34.90 10.31 23.63
CA PRO A 122 -34.98 8.90 24.07
C PRO A 122 -35.51 8.70 25.51
N SER A 123 -36.06 7.53 25.86
CA SER A 123 -36.08 7.11 27.28
C SER A 123 -36.49 5.64 27.50
N THR A 124 -35.64 4.92 28.24
CA THR A 124 -35.98 4.01 29.35
C THR A 124 -36.51 2.60 29.07
N GLN A 125 -35.55 1.66 29.16
CA GLN A 125 -35.50 0.44 30.01
C GLN A 125 -36.27 -0.86 29.69
N VAL A 126 -35.46 -1.93 29.82
CA VAL A 126 -35.65 -3.33 30.25
C VAL A 126 -36.64 -4.26 29.55
N ALA A 127 -36.12 -5.38 29.02
CA ALA A 127 -36.34 -6.73 29.57
C ALA A 127 -35.41 -7.78 28.93
N PHE A 128 -35.02 -8.75 29.76
CA PHE A 128 -34.10 -9.87 29.53
C PHE A 128 -34.64 -10.91 28.54
N ALA A 129 -33.75 -11.53 27.76
CA ALA A 129 -33.90 -12.91 27.29
C ALA A 129 -32.53 -13.56 27.09
N SER A 130 -32.34 -14.69 27.76
CA SER A 130 -31.13 -15.50 27.89
C SER A 130 -30.67 -16.13 26.57
N SER A 131 -29.35 -16.27 26.38
CA SER A 131 -28.73 -17.08 25.32
C SER A 131 -27.61 -17.95 25.89
N PRO A 132 -27.39 -19.17 25.36
CA PRO A 132 -26.57 -20.23 25.98
C PRO A 132 -25.04 -19.97 25.88
N PRO A 133 -24.22 -20.66 26.70
CA PRO A 133 -22.79 -20.39 26.79
C PRO A 133 -22.01 -20.86 25.55
N PRO A 134 -20.96 -20.13 25.11
CA PRO A 134 -20.08 -20.58 24.04
C PRO A 134 -19.12 -21.69 24.52
N PRO A 135 -18.71 -22.61 23.62
CA PRO A 135 -17.76 -23.68 23.92
C PRO A 135 -16.34 -23.16 24.22
N PRO A 136 -15.50 -23.96 24.91
CA PRO A 136 -14.20 -23.50 25.43
C PRO A 136 -13.19 -23.18 24.32
N PRO A 137 -12.23 -22.26 24.58
CA PRO A 137 -11.25 -21.85 23.60
C PRO A 137 -10.27 -23.00 23.31
N MET A 138 -10.27 -23.49 22.07
CA MET A 138 -9.12 -24.23 21.54
C MET A 138 -7.91 -23.30 21.56
N GLN A 139 -6.83 -23.83 22.13
CA GLN A 139 -5.53 -23.19 22.27
C GLN A 139 -5.03 -22.67 20.92
N GLN A 140 -5.22 -21.37 20.67
CA GLN A 140 -4.37 -20.63 19.74
C GLN A 140 -3.00 -20.51 20.40
N MET A 141 -2.13 -21.49 20.13
CA MET A 141 -0.71 -21.33 20.38
C MET A 141 -0.24 -20.13 19.57
N ALA A 142 0.01 -19.05 20.31
CA ALA A 142 0.64 -17.81 19.93
C ALA A 142 1.33 -17.81 18.55
N THR A 143 0.61 -17.35 17.53
CA THR A 143 1.26 -16.57 16.48
C THR A 143 1.68 -15.25 17.13
N LEU A 144 2.88 -15.22 17.71
CA LEU A 144 3.64 -14.00 17.85
C LEU A 144 3.94 -13.53 16.42
N ALA A 145 2.93 -12.93 15.79
CA ALA A 145 3.11 -12.10 14.62
C ALA A 145 3.86 -10.88 15.13
N THR A 146 5.18 -11.00 15.23
CA THR A 146 6.06 -9.85 15.29
C THR A 146 5.72 -9.06 14.03
N GLU A 147 5.10 -7.88 14.16
CA GLU A 147 4.53 -7.10 13.06
C GLU A 147 5.55 -6.78 11.94
N HIS A 148 6.84 -7.03 12.22
CA HIS A 148 8.00 -6.81 11.38
C HIS A 148 8.60 -8.08 10.75
N ALA A 149 8.02 -9.27 10.97
CA ALA A 149 8.54 -10.54 10.44
C ALA A 149 7.58 -11.18 9.42
N LEU A 150 8.14 -11.77 8.37
CA LEU A 150 7.48 -12.60 7.37
C LEU A 150 7.77 -14.06 7.68
N ALA A 151 6.73 -14.87 7.84
CA ALA A 151 6.85 -16.31 7.99
C ALA A 151 6.43 -16.99 6.68
N LEU A 152 7.39 -17.63 6.01
CA LEU A 152 7.21 -18.24 4.69
C LEU A 152 7.50 -19.76 4.77
N PRO A 153 6.63 -20.63 4.23
CA PRO A 153 6.95 -22.04 4.10
C PRO A 153 7.98 -22.25 2.97
N PHE A 154 9.05 -23.00 3.27
CA PHE A 154 10.14 -23.33 2.35
C PHE A 154 10.30 -24.85 2.24
N PRO A 155 10.06 -25.46 1.07
CA PRO A 155 10.21 -26.91 0.90
C PRO A 155 11.69 -27.30 0.87
N LEU A 156 12.20 -27.91 1.94
CA LEU A 156 13.59 -28.43 1.97
C LEU A 156 13.69 -29.82 1.36
N ARG A 157 12.66 -30.66 1.52
CA ARG A 157 12.59 -32.03 0.99
C ARG A 157 11.15 -32.34 0.55
N PRO A 158 10.91 -33.35 -0.30
CA PRO A 158 9.56 -33.71 -0.75
C PRO A 158 8.54 -33.96 0.38
N SER A 159 9.01 -34.38 1.56
CA SER A 159 8.18 -34.63 2.75
C SER A 159 8.38 -33.64 3.89
N PHE A 160 9.16 -32.57 3.70
CA PHE A 160 9.50 -31.63 4.78
C PHE A 160 9.44 -30.17 4.33
N LEU A 161 8.50 -29.43 4.92
CA LEU A 161 8.37 -27.98 4.81
C LEU A 161 9.00 -27.31 6.03
N ALA A 162 10.05 -26.53 5.81
CA ALA A 162 10.59 -25.64 6.84
C ALA A 162 9.79 -24.34 6.88
N GLN A 163 9.68 -23.72 8.05
CA GLN A 163 9.15 -22.37 8.17
C GLN A 163 10.31 -21.40 8.33
N VAL A 164 10.43 -20.45 7.40
CA VAL A 164 11.45 -19.41 7.42
C VAL A 164 10.82 -18.13 7.93
N VAL A 165 11.32 -17.61 9.06
CA VAL A 165 10.89 -16.33 9.62
C VAL A 165 12.00 -15.30 9.36
N ILE A 166 11.71 -14.30 8.54
CA ILE A 166 12.67 -13.24 8.17
C ILE A 166 12.08 -11.85 8.41
N PRO A 167 12.90 -10.84 8.75
CA PRO A 167 12.45 -9.46 8.81
C PRO A 167 11.91 -8.96 7.45
N ARG A 168 10.93 -8.05 7.47
CA ARG A 168 10.38 -7.42 6.25
C ARG A 168 11.39 -6.54 5.50
N ASP A 169 12.39 -6.07 6.22
CA ASP A 169 13.45 -5.16 5.78
C ASP A 169 14.81 -5.87 5.60
N LEU A 170 14.80 -7.19 5.42
CA LEU A 170 16.01 -8.00 5.22
C LEU A 170 16.88 -7.44 4.08
N THR A 171 18.10 -7.02 4.42
CA THR A 171 19.08 -6.57 3.43
C THR A 171 19.81 -7.73 2.77
N LYS A 172 20.44 -7.49 1.60
CA LYS A 172 21.24 -8.51 0.89
C LYS A 172 22.41 -9.02 1.75
N GLU A 173 23.01 -8.13 2.54
CA GLU A 173 24.14 -8.46 3.42
C GLU A 173 23.71 -9.36 4.58
N GLU A 174 22.54 -9.11 5.17
CA GLU A 174 21.95 -9.95 6.22
C GLU A 174 21.49 -11.30 5.66
N ALA A 175 20.90 -11.32 4.47
CA ALA A 175 20.55 -12.57 3.78
C ALA A 175 21.78 -13.45 3.54
N ASN A 176 22.89 -12.86 3.09
CA ASN A 176 24.17 -13.57 2.93
C ASN A 176 24.71 -14.12 4.26
N ARG A 177 24.62 -13.34 5.34
CA ARG A 177 24.99 -13.81 6.69
C ARG A 177 24.12 -14.98 7.16
N LEU A 178 22.81 -14.91 6.94
CA LEU A 178 21.85 -15.97 7.24
C LEU A 178 22.15 -17.24 6.44
N CYS A 179 22.49 -17.10 5.16
CA CYS A 179 22.88 -18.21 4.30
C CYS A 179 24.15 -18.89 4.83
N ALA A 180 25.19 -18.12 5.16
CA ALA A 180 26.42 -18.65 5.74
C ALA A 180 26.17 -19.36 7.08
N PHE A 181 25.29 -18.81 7.92
CA PHE A 181 24.90 -19.44 9.19
C PHE A 181 24.21 -20.79 8.98
N ILE A 182 23.24 -20.86 8.06
CA ILE A 182 22.54 -22.12 7.74
C ILE A 182 23.52 -23.14 7.16
N GLN A 183 24.44 -22.72 6.29
CA GLN A 183 25.49 -23.58 5.74
C GLN A 183 26.42 -24.13 6.83
N ALA A 184 26.76 -23.34 7.84
CA ALA A 184 27.59 -23.77 8.96
C ALA A 184 26.91 -24.82 9.86
N LEU A 185 25.57 -24.79 9.95
CA LEU A 185 24.79 -25.79 10.70
C LEU A 185 24.53 -27.07 9.88
N GLY A 186 24.60 -26.96 8.55
CA GLY A 186 24.44 -28.08 7.64
C GLY A 186 25.59 -29.07 7.78
N HIS A 187 25.26 -30.31 8.12
CA HIS A 187 26.25 -31.40 8.03
C HIS A 187 26.34 -31.84 6.58
N THR A 188 27.55 -31.93 6.05
CA THR A 188 27.81 -32.58 4.76
C THR A 188 27.36 -34.04 4.86
N ALA A 189 26.34 -34.41 4.08
CA ALA A 189 25.93 -35.80 3.97
C ALA A 189 27.07 -36.59 3.31
N PRO A 190 27.49 -37.75 3.86
CA PRO A 190 28.47 -38.59 3.20
C PRO A 190 27.92 -39.01 1.83
N ALA A 191 28.72 -38.79 0.79
CA ALA A 191 28.39 -39.16 -0.58
C ALA A 191 28.02 -40.66 -0.63
N GLU A 192 26.76 -40.96 -0.95
CA GLU A 192 26.36 -42.33 -1.25
C GLU A 192 27.13 -42.80 -2.50
N VAL A 193 27.92 -43.86 -2.29
CA VAL A 193 28.64 -44.60 -3.34
C VAL A 193 27.59 -45.35 -4.17
N PRO A 194 27.62 -45.26 -5.51
CA PRO A 194 26.67 -45.97 -6.36
C PRO A 194 26.96 -47.48 -6.31
N GLN A 195 25.92 -48.29 -6.10
CA GLN A 195 25.90 -49.71 -6.42
C GLN A 195 25.01 -49.97 -7.64
#